data_AF-A0A2W4TPN6-F1
#
_entry.id   AF-A0A2W4TPN6-F1
#
_cell.length_a   1.000
_cell.length_b   1.000
_cell.length_c   1.000
_cell.angle_alpha   90.00
_cell.angle_beta   90.00
_cell.angle_gamma   90.00
#
_symmetry.space_group_name_H-M   'P 1'
#
loop_
_entity.id
_entity.type
_entity.pdbx_description
1 polymer ?
#
loop_
_entity_poly.entity_id
_entity_poly.type
_entity_poly.pdbx_seq_one_letter_code
_entity_poly.pdbx_strand_id
1 'polypeptide(L)'
;MNIPLFIKRLISLLTTARESKQNNQSSISKLTTPEQPTEVFSAPNQSSQDLPSQALVREIRSQRKFTIAEAISREGGNFMRGESAIPRPLRAIAEINQFVTTHLPNSNGPVSATLQSWAKEDIQVSRHLDRPLTALSLIIESLLNEPTTFQEFFRQIAIAQSKLTGDRPHFQSPNHPPHPNAAHSHESVRQQLIQLLKKLQTDTKSHRQQHRP
;
A
#
# COMPACT_ATOMS: atom_id res chain seq x y z
N MET A 1 14.14 -14.74 1.39
CA MET A 1 13.83 -13.60 0.49
C MET A 1 12.37 -13.21 0.67
N ASN A 2 12.09 -12.06 1.29
CA ASN A 2 10.72 -11.62 1.58
C ASN A 2 10.30 -10.63 0.48
N ILE A 3 9.65 -11.13 -0.57
CA ILE A 3 9.18 -10.30 -1.68
C ILE A 3 8.07 -9.36 -1.16
N PRO A 4 8.18 -8.02 -1.33
CA PRO A 4 7.16 -7.07 -0.92
C PRO A 4 5.83 -7.36 -1.62
N LEU A 5 4.71 -7.19 -0.90
CA LEU A 5 3.37 -7.63 -1.34
C LEU A 5 2.92 -6.97 -2.65
N PHE A 6 3.45 -5.80 -2.97
CA PHE A 6 3.15 -5.08 -4.20
C PHE A 6 3.60 -5.86 -5.45
N ILE A 7 4.79 -6.49 -5.41
CA ILE A 7 5.28 -7.36 -6.50
C ILE A 7 4.37 -8.59 -6.65
N LYS A 8 3.82 -9.13 -5.54
CA LYS A 8 2.88 -10.26 -5.60
C LYS A 8 1.54 -9.88 -6.23
N ARG A 9 1.04 -8.66 -6.00
CA ARG A 9 -0.17 -8.15 -6.67
C ARG A 9 0.05 -7.92 -8.17
N LEU A 10 1.23 -7.48 -8.59
CA LEU A 10 1.53 -7.30 -10.02
C LEU A 10 1.62 -8.63 -10.77
N ILE A 11 2.22 -9.66 -10.16
CA ILE A 11 2.25 -11.02 -10.72
C ILE A 11 0.81 -11.56 -10.83
N SER A 12 -0.03 -11.37 -9.81
CA SER A 12 -1.44 -11.82 -9.86
C SER A 12 -2.27 -11.14 -10.95
N LEU A 13 -1.98 -9.88 -11.30
CA LEU A 13 -2.70 -9.14 -12.34
C LEU A 13 -2.26 -9.52 -13.76
N LEU A 14 -1.04 -10.03 -13.93
CA LEU A 14 -0.53 -10.49 -15.22
C LEU A 14 -0.98 -11.92 -15.56
N THR A 15 -1.36 -12.74 -14.58
CA THR A 15 -1.85 -14.12 -14.83
C THR A 15 -3.32 -14.19 -15.22
N THR A 16 -4.14 -13.18 -14.92
CA THR A 16 -5.60 -13.20 -15.22
C THR A 16 -5.93 -12.76 -16.65
N ALA A 17 -4.95 -12.38 -17.47
CA ALA A 17 -5.18 -11.84 -18.81
C ALA A 17 -4.97 -12.85 -19.97
N ARG A 18 -4.90 -14.16 -19.71
CA ARG A 18 -4.61 -15.17 -20.75
C ARG A 18 -5.65 -16.26 -21.00
N GLU A 19 -6.85 -16.17 -20.44
CA GLU A 19 -7.94 -17.10 -20.78
C GLU A 19 -9.25 -16.36 -21.07
N SER A 20 -9.46 -16.00 -22.34
CA SER A 20 -10.80 -15.86 -22.90
C SER A 20 -10.72 -15.85 -24.43
N LYS A 21 -10.77 -17.04 -25.02
CA LYS A 21 -11.26 -17.24 -26.39
C LYS A 21 -11.60 -18.71 -26.63
N GLN A 22 -12.90 -18.95 -26.82
CA GLN A 22 -13.61 -19.99 -27.59
C GLN A 22 -14.82 -20.51 -26.78
N ASN A 23 -16.05 -20.11 -27.16
CA ASN A 23 -16.96 -20.79 -28.11
C ASN A 23 -17.68 -21.98 -27.41
N ASN A 24 -18.97 -22.26 -27.52
CA ASN A 24 -20.05 -21.80 -28.38
C ASN A 24 -21.42 -22.22 -27.78
N GLN A 25 -22.48 -21.69 -28.37
CA GLN A 25 -23.94 -21.78 -28.17
C GLN A 25 -24.60 -23.11 -27.78
N SER A 26 -25.71 -23.00 -27.02
CA SER A 26 -27.02 -23.67 -27.22
C SER A 26 -28.04 -23.09 -26.21
N SER A 27 -28.99 -22.23 -26.59
CA SER A 27 -30.32 -22.54 -27.16
C SER A 27 -31.42 -22.89 -26.13
N ILE A 28 -32.39 -21.96 -26.00
CA ILE A 28 -33.85 -22.10 -25.70
C ILE A 28 -34.19 -22.70 -24.30
N SER A 29 -35.04 -22.17 -23.41
CA SER A 29 -36.44 -21.74 -23.55
C SER A 29 -37.01 -21.07 -22.29
N LYS A 30 -38.02 -20.24 -22.54
CA LYS A 30 -39.16 -19.72 -21.73
C LYS A 30 -39.60 -20.48 -20.44
N LEU A 31 -40.16 -19.67 -19.52
CA LEU A 31 -41.49 -19.77 -18.87
C LEU A 31 -41.55 -19.99 -17.33
N THR A 32 -42.33 -19.11 -16.68
CA THR A 32 -43.20 -19.27 -15.49
C THR A 32 -42.61 -19.51 -14.08
N THR A 33 -42.83 -18.50 -13.22
CA THR A 33 -43.16 -18.54 -11.77
C THR A 33 -44.53 -19.22 -11.54
N PRO A 34 -44.97 -19.57 -10.30
CA PRO A 34 -44.32 -20.08 -9.07
C PRO A 34 -44.81 -21.51 -8.75
N GLU A 35 -44.29 -22.17 -7.71
CA GLU A 35 -45.07 -22.92 -6.69
C GLU A 35 -44.10 -23.50 -5.64
N GLN A 36 -44.34 -23.19 -4.37
CA GLN A 36 -43.85 -24.00 -3.25
C GLN A 36 -44.63 -25.31 -3.21
N PRO A 37 -44.03 -26.39 -2.67
CA PRO A 37 -44.64 -26.93 -1.47
C PRO A 37 -43.65 -27.25 -0.35
N THR A 38 -44.18 -27.09 0.84
CA THR A 38 -43.72 -27.47 2.17
C THR A 38 -43.05 -28.85 2.21
N GLU A 39 -41.79 -28.91 2.67
CA GLU A 39 -41.27 -30.11 3.33
C GLU A 39 -40.67 -29.73 4.69
N VAL A 40 -41.28 -30.34 5.70
CA VAL A 40 -40.85 -30.38 7.09
C VAL A 40 -39.59 -31.26 7.13
N PHE A 41 -38.44 -30.69 7.50
CA PHE A 41 -37.30 -31.49 7.93
C PHE A 41 -36.76 -31.01 9.27
N SER A 42 -36.82 -31.94 10.20
CA SER A 42 -36.43 -31.87 11.59
C SER A 42 -35.01 -31.34 11.79
N ALA A 43 -34.86 -30.50 12.81
CA ALA A 43 -33.56 -30.16 13.37
C ALA A 43 -32.83 -31.41 13.89
N PRO A 44 -31.51 -31.50 13.71
CA PRO A 44 -30.62 -32.00 14.73
C PRO A 44 -30.00 -30.82 15.49
N ASN A 45 -30.18 -30.86 16.80
CA ASN A 45 -29.57 -29.96 17.75
C ASN A 45 -28.11 -30.40 18.01
N GLN A 46 -27.24 -29.40 18.22
CA GLN A 46 -25.92 -29.42 18.85
C GLN A 46 -24.71 -29.88 18.02
N SER A 47 -23.80 -28.93 17.76
CA SER A 47 -22.48 -28.93 18.41
C SER A 47 -21.70 -27.65 18.08
N SER A 48 -21.43 -26.86 19.12
CA SER A 48 -20.30 -25.95 19.28
C SER A 48 -20.01 -24.96 18.14
N GLN A 49 -20.50 -23.72 18.28
CA GLN A 49 -19.77 -22.59 17.72
C GLN A 49 -18.43 -22.50 18.45
N ASP A 50 -17.40 -23.13 17.87
CA ASP A 50 -16.01 -22.98 18.29
C ASP A 50 -15.62 -21.50 18.15
N LEU A 51 -15.80 -20.74 19.22
CA LEU A 51 -15.13 -19.45 19.37
C LEU A 51 -13.64 -19.75 19.20
N PRO A 52 -12.96 -19.11 18.24
CA PRO A 52 -11.56 -19.43 17.98
C PRO A 52 -10.79 -19.21 19.28
N SER A 53 -10.15 -20.27 19.77
CA SER A 53 -9.38 -20.24 21.00
C SER A 53 -8.36 -19.10 20.91
N GLN A 54 -8.19 -18.32 21.98
CA GLN A 54 -7.33 -17.12 21.95
C GLN A 54 -5.90 -17.43 21.47
N ALA A 55 -5.42 -18.66 21.68
CA ALA A 55 -4.16 -19.16 21.14
C ALA A 55 -4.14 -19.19 19.61
N LEU A 56 -5.19 -19.72 18.98
CA LEU A 56 -5.38 -19.77 17.53
C LEU A 56 -5.47 -18.35 16.93
N VAL A 57 -6.18 -17.44 17.61
CA VAL A 57 -6.23 -16.03 17.21
C VAL A 57 -4.85 -15.36 17.31
N ARG A 58 -4.06 -15.66 18.34
CA ARG A 58 -2.69 -15.15 18.51
C ARG A 58 -1.75 -15.72 17.43
N GLU A 59 -1.90 -16.99 17.08
CA GLU A 59 -1.12 -17.64 16.03
C GLU A 59 -1.46 -17.11 14.63
N ILE A 60 -2.75 -16.93 14.32
CA ILE A 60 -3.18 -16.29 13.07
C ILE A 60 -2.67 -14.84 12.98
N ARG A 61 -2.65 -14.11 14.12
CA ARG A 61 -2.09 -12.76 14.20
C ARG A 61 -0.57 -12.73 14.04
N SER A 62 0.16 -13.73 14.53
CA SER A 62 1.62 -13.77 14.44
C SER A 62 2.10 -14.02 13.00
N GLN A 63 1.31 -14.73 12.20
CA GLN A 63 1.61 -15.00 10.79
C GLN A 63 1.19 -13.87 9.84
N ARG A 64 0.32 -12.96 10.26
CA ARG A 64 -0.16 -11.84 9.41
C ARG A 64 0.79 -10.64 9.44
N LYS A 65 0.95 -10.02 8.27
CA LYS A 65 1.66 -8.75 8.10
C LYS A 65 0.72 -7.62 8.58
N PHE A 66 1.09 -6.94 9.66
CA PHE A 66 0.39 -5.76 10.16
C PHE A 66 0.44 -4.64 9.12
N THR A 67 -0.73 -4.14 8.72
CA THR A 67 -0.86 -3.04 7.74
C THR A 67 -1.53 -1.83 8.38
N ILE A 68 -1.44 -0.67 7.73
CA ILE A 68 -2.17 0.54 8.18
C ILE A 68 -3.67 0.33 8.21
N ALA A 69 -4.24 -0.39 7.24
CA ALA A 69 -5.67 -0.72 7.24
C ALA A 69 -6.06 -1.51 8.49
N GLU A 70 -5.25 -2.50 8.89
CA GLU A 70 -5.49 -3.26 10.12
C GLU A 70 -5.31 -2.39 11.37
N ALA A 71 -4.32 -1.50 11.39
CA ALA A 71 -4.11 -0.57 12.49
C ALA A 71 -5.31 0.37 12.66
N ILE A 72 -5.88 0.88 11.56
CA ILE A 72 -7.11 1.69 11.57
C ILE A 72 -8.28 0.86 12.10
N SER A 73 -8.48 -0.38 11.61
CA SER A 73 -9.55 -1.25 12.09
C SER A 73 -9.46 -1.52 13.61
N ARG A 74 -8.26 -1.63 14.16
CA ARG A 74 -8.05 -1.80 15.61
C ARG A 74 -8.39 -0.54 16.40
N GLU A 75 -8.07 0.63 15.87
CA GLU A 75 -8.37 1.90 16.55
C GLU A 75 -9.83 2.35 16.41
N GLY A 76 -10.53 1.91 15.36
CA GLY A 76 -11.95 2.19 15.17
C GLY A 76 -12.84 1.73 16.34
N GLY A 77 -12.43 0.68 17.07
CA GLY A 77 -13.12 0.24 18.29
C GLY A 77 -12.98 1.19 19.48
N ASN A 78 -11.94 2.01 19.51
CA ASN A 78 -11.71 3.02 20.55
C ASN A 78 -12.38 4.37 20.23
N PHE A 79 -12.68 4.63 18.96
CA PHE A 79 -13.32 5.88 18.49
C PHE A 79 -14.75 6.07 19.03
N MET A 80 -15.46 4.99 19.38
CA MET A 80 -16.83 5.07 19.94
C MET A 80 -16.91 5.61 21.38
N ARG A 81 -15.78 6.00 22.00
CA ARG A 81 -15.73 6.53 23.38
C ARG A 81 -15.81 8.06 23.49
N GLY A 82 -16.07 8.78 22.40
CA GLY A 82 -16.43 10.20 22.43
C GLY A 82 -15.26 11.19 22.52
N GLU A 83 -14.01 10.73 22.59
CA GLU A 83 -12.84 11.59 22.44
C GLU A 83 -12.54 11.74 20.93
N SER A 84 -12.78 12.94 20.38
CA SER A 84 -12.50 13.28 18.98
C SER A 84 -10.99 13.43 18.74
N ALA A 85 -10.27 12.32 18.82
CA ALA A 85 -8.86 12.23 18.48
C ALA A 85 -8.69 11.58 17.11
N ILE A 86 -7.93 12.22 16.21
CA ILE A 86 -7.51 11.61 14.96
C ILE A 86 -6.75 10.31 15.28
N PRO A 87 -7.18 9.15 14.73
CA PRO A 87 -6.50 7.86 14.91
C PRO A 87 -5.00 7.94 14.63
N ARG A 88 -4.16 7.26 15.43
CA ARG A 88 -2.70 7.28 15.29
C ARG A 88 -2.22 6.83 13.91
N PRO A 89 -2.79 5.80 13.26
CA PRO A 89 -2.42 5.43 11.89
C PRO A 89 -2.73 6.53 10.88
N LEU A 90 -3.86 7.24 11.04
CA LEU A 90 -4.20 8.35 10.16
C LEU A 90 -3.26 9.54 10.41
N ARG A 91 -2.92 9.82 11.66
CA ARG A 91 -1.93 10.84 12.03
C ARG A 91 -0.55 10.53 11.43
N ALA A 92 -0.08 9.28 11.55
CA ALA A 92 1.19 8.83 10.98
C ALA A 92 1.26 9.04 9.46
N ILE A 93 0.18 8.69 8.74
CA ILE A 93 0.10 8.91 7.30
C ILE A 93 0.04 10.40 6.95
N ALA A 94 -0.74 11.19 7.71
CA ALA A 94 -0.81 12.63 7.50
C ALA A 94 0.56 13.29 7.68
N GLU A 95 1.32 12.91 8.72
CA GLU A 95 2.66 13.43 8.98
C GLU A 95 3.65 13.07 7.86
N ILE A 96 3.62 11.82 7.38
CA ILE A 96 4.43 11.40 6.22
C ILE A 96 4.06 12.22 4.98
N ASN A 97 2.77 12.32 4.67
CA ASN A 97 2.31 13.03 3.48
C ASN A 97 2.72 14.50 3.54
N GLN A 98 2.52 15.16 4.70
CA GLN A 98 2.93 16.54 4.92
C GLN A 98 4.43 16.69 4.69
N PHE A 99 5.27 15.86 5.31
CA PHE A 99 6.72 15.92 5.14
C PHE A 99 7.14 15.75 3.67
N VAL A 100 6.56 14.78 2.97
CA VAL A 100 6.83 14.54 1.55
C VAL A 100 6.44 15.75 0.70
N THR A 101 5.27 16.35 0.94
CA THR A 101 4.82 17.55 0.21
C THR A 101 5.67 18.79 0.48
N THR A 102 6.20 18.95 1.70
CA THR A 102 7.00 20.11 2.09
C THR A 102 8.42 20.07 1.52
N HIS A 103 9.00 18.88 1.36
CA HIS A 103 10.42 18.74 1.04
C HIS A 103 10.72 18.23 -0.38
N LEU A 104 9.74 17.75 -1.13
CA LEU A 104 9.90 17.47 -2.56
C LEU A 104 9.61 18.73 -3.40
N PRO A 105 10.33 18.94 -4.52
CA PRO A 105 10.20 20.13 -5.35
C PRO A 105 8.82 20.26 -6.03
N ASN A 106 8.17 19.14 -6.31
CA ASN A 106 6.80 19.12 -6.85
C ASN A 106 5.89 18.33 -5.90
N SER A 107 5.21 19.05 -5.02
CA SER A 107 4.35 18.50 -3.97
C SER A 107 3.21 17.63 -4.52
N ASN A 108 2.69 17.97 -5.70
CA ASN A 108 1.62 17.25 -6.40
C ASN A 108 2.15 16.45 -7.60
N GLY A 109 3.46 16.25 -7.70
CA GLY A 109 4.09 15.50 -8.77
C GLY A 109 3.93 13.99 -8.64
N PRO A 110 4.21 13.23 -9.72
CA PRO A 110 4.10 11.77 -9.71
C PRO A 110 5.02 11.11 -8.69
N VAL A 111 6.20 11.71 -8.41
CA VAL A 111 7.15 11.19 -7.41
C VAL A 111 6.56 11.26 -6.00
N SER A 112 5.99 12.40 -5.63
CA SER A 112 5.33 12.63 -4.34
C SER A 112 4.14 11.68 -4.16
N ALA A 113 3.23 11.65 -5.14
CA ALA A 113 2.05 10.80 -5.09
C ALA A 113 2.39 9.31 -5.01
N THR A 114 3.39 8.85 -5.76
CA THR A 114 3.82 7.44 -5.73
C THR A 114 4.45 7.10 -4.38
N LEU A 115 5.30 7.96 -3.83
CA LEU A 115 5.93 7.73 -2.52
C LEU A 115 4.90 7.69 -1.39
N GLN A 116 3.91 8.59 -1.40
CA GLN A 116 2.81 8.60 -0.43
C GLN A 116 1.96 7.32 -0.52
N SER A 117 1.66 6.87 -1.74
CA SER A 117 0.94 5.61 -1.96
C SER A 117 1.71 4.41 -1.41
N TRP A 118 3.03 4.37 -1.63
CA TRP A 118 3.89 3.32 -1.09
C TRP A 118 3.91 3.34 0.43
N ALA A 119 4.10 4.51 1.03
CA ALA A 119 4.12 4.65 2.49
C ALA A 119 2.81 4.19 3.14
N LYS A 120 1.66 4.48 2.52
CA LYS A 120 0.35 4.04 3.01
C LYS A 120 0.21 2.51 3.06
N GLU A 121 0.81 1.80 2.11
CA GLU A 121 0.71 0.34 2.01
C GLU A 121 1.84 -0.38 2.77
N ASP A 122 2.90 0.33 3.15
CA ASP A 122 4.07 -0.27 3.76
C ASP A 122 3.85 -0.63 5.24
N ILE A 123 4.35 -1.80 5.61
CA ILE A 123 4.26 -2.35 6.97
C ILE A 123 5.07 -1.52 7.96
N GLN A 124 6.17 -0.89 7.53
CA GLN A 124 7.02 -0.07 8.38
C GLN A 124 6.26 1.07 9.03
N VAL A 125 5.28 1.67 8.34
CA VAL A 125 4.48 2.75 8.92
C VAL A 125 3.63 2.23 10.08
N SER A 126 3.00 1.06 9.91
CA SER A 126 2.21 0.44 10.99
C SER A 126 3.05 0.04 12.22
N ARG A 127 4.35 -0.19 12.03
CA ARG A 127 5.29 -0.53 13.11
C ARG A 127 5.83 0.69 13.84
N HIS A 128 5.80 1.87 13.22
CA HIS A 128 6.35 3.11 13.77
C HIS A 128 5.30 4.22 13.79
N LEU A 129 4.11 3.93 14.31
CA LEU A 129 3.01 4.90 14.39
C LEU A 129 3.39 6.17 15.16
N ASP A 130 4.22 6.05 16.20
CA ASP A 130 4.69 7.17 17.02
C ASP A 130 5.92 7.88 16.43
N ARG A 131 6.57 7.28 15.42
CA ARG A 131 7.77 7.84 14.75
C ARG A 131 7.67 7.65 13.23
N PRO A 132 6.65 8.22 12.57
CA PRO A 132 6.34 7.90 11.19
C PRO A 132 7.43 8.37 10.20
N LEU A 133 8.17 9.43 10.52
CA LEU A 133 9.34 9.85 9.73
C LEU A 133 10.49 8.83 9.76
N THR A 134 10.60 8.02 10.83
CA THR A 134 11.54 6.89 10.87
C THR A 134 11.09 5.76 9.96
N ALA A 135 9.78 5.50 9.85
CA ALA A 135 9.29 4.55 8.85
C ALA A 135 9.57 5.04 7.42
N LEU A 136 9.35 6.34 7.15
CA LEU A 136 9.64 6.92 5.84
C LEU A 136 11.13 6.78 5.47
N SER A 137 12.06 6.99 6.40
CA SER A 137 13.49 6.80 6.13
C SER A 137 13.81 5.36 5.77
N LEU A 138 13.25 4.38 6.49
CA LEU A 138 13.44 2.95 6.19
C LEU A 138 12.89 2.56 4.81
N ILE A 139 11.74 3.13 4.42
CA ILE A 139 11.14 2.91 3.10
C ILE A 139 12.08 3.46 2.02
N ILE A 140 12.55 4.71 2.16
CA ILE A 140 13.48 5.32 1.20
C ILE A 140 14.81 4.56 1.12
N GLU A 141 15.35 4.13 2.25
CA GLU A 141 16.56 3.30 2.29
C GLU A 141 16.38 1.98 1.55
N SER A 142 15.25 1.28 1.75
CA SER A 142 14.96 0.04 1.02
C SER A 142 14.82 0.28 -0.48
N LEU A 143 14.19 1.39 -0.90
CA LEU A 143 14.11 1.81 -2.30
C LEU A 143 15.48 2.08 -2.91
N LEU A 144 16.40 2.69 -2.15
CA LEU A 144 17.74 3.03 -2.67
C LEU A 144 18.68 1.82 -2.69
N ASN A 145 18.53 0.89 -1.74
CA ASN A 145 19.41 -0.27 -1.58
C ASN A 145 19.00 -1.46 -2.44
N GLU A 146 17.72 -1.59 -2.81
CA GLU A 146 17.23 -2.70 -3.62
C GLU A 146 16.92 -2.27 -5.08
N PRO A 147 17.74 -2.68 -6.07
CA PRO A 147 17.55 -2.26 -7.46
C PRO A 147 16.19 -2.65 -8.06
N THR A 148 15.66 -3.82 -7.71
CA THR A 148 14.37 -4.31 -8.20
C THR A 148 13.20 -3.49 -7.67
N THR A 149 13.26 -3.17 -6.37
CA THR A 149 12.25 -2.36 -5.69
C THR A 149 12.28 -0.92 -6.24
N PHE A 150 13.47 -0.37 -6.48
CA PHE A 150 13.64 0.91 -7.15
C PHE A 150 13.02 0.94 -8.56
N GLN A 151 13.26 -0.09 -9.37
CA GLN A 151 12.73 -0.16 -10.74
C GLN A 151 11.21 -0.20 -10.76
N GLU A 152 10.59 -0.95 -9.84
CA GLU A 152 9.14 -1.01 -9.74
C GLU A 152 8.55 0.33 -9.28
N PHE A 153 9.20 0.99 -8.31
CA PHE A 153 8.84 2.34 -7.91
C PHE A 153 8.92 3.34 -9.07
N PHE A 154 9.99 3.30 -9.85
CA PHE A 154 10.14 4.15 -11.03
C PHE A 154 9.08 3.85 -12.10
N ARG A 155 8.76 2.58 -12.34
CA ARG A 155 7.70 2.17 -13.26
C ARG A 155 6.36 2.78 -12.87
N GLN A 156 6.05 2.85 -11.58
CA GLN A 156 4.83 3.48 -11.08
C GLN A 156 4.85 5.00 -11.24
N ILE A 157 6.00 5.65 -11.05
CA ILE A 157 6.15 7.08 -11.35
C ILE A 157 5.86 7.36 -12.82
N ALA A 158 6.39 6.55 -13.75
CA ALA A 158 6.14 6.71 -15.18
C ALA A 158 4.64 6.56 -15.52
N ILE A 159 3.95 5.63 -14.86
CA ILE A 159 2.49 5.45 -15.01
C ILE A 159 1.72 6.62 -14.41
N ALA A 160 2.12 7.10 -13.22
CA ALA A 160 1.49 8.26 -12.59
C ALA A 160 1.66 9.52 -13.45
N GLN A 161 2.85 9.72 -14.03
CA GLN A 161 3.12 10.82 -14.96
C GLN A 161 2.24 10.73 -16.21
N SER A 162 2.11 9.53 -16.80
CA SER A 162 1.23 9.29 -17.94
C SER A 162 -0.23 9.61 -17.62
N LYS A 163 -0.72 9.24 -16.43
CA LYS A 163 -2.08 9.59 -15.99
C LYS A 163 -2.26 11.09 -15.78
N LEU A 164 -1.22 11.79 -15.32
CA LEU A 164 -1.25 13.23 -15.07
C LEU A 164 -1.25 14.05 -16.36
N THR A 165 -0.49 13.61 -17.37
CA THR A 165 -0.27 14.36 -18.62
C THR A 165 -1.15 13.89 -19.78
N GLY A 166 -1.63 12.65 -19.75
CA GLY A 166 -2.30 11.99 -20.88
C GLY A 166 -1.35 11.33 -21.87
N ASP A 167 -0.04 11.55 -21.74
CA ASP A 167 0.97 10.97 -22.62
C ASP A 167 1.25 9.49 -22.31
N ARG A 168 1.93 8.79 -23.23
CA ARG A 168 2.37 7.41 -22.99
C ARG A 168 3.44 7.36 -21.89
N PRO A 169 3.43 6.34 -21.01
CA PRO A 169 4.44 6.22 -19.96
C PRO A 169 5.81 5.94 -20.58
N HIS A 170 6.79 6.77 -20.23
CA HIS A 170 8.18 6.57 -20.63
C HIS A 170 8.91 5.73 -19.58
N PHE A 171 9.09 4.45 -19.87
CA PHE A 171 9.88 3.54 -19.03
C PHE A 171 11.37 3.68 -19.36
N GLN A 172 12.22 3.55 -18.35
CA GLN A 172 13.67 3.53 -18.49
C GLN A 172 14.18 2.12 -18.18
N SER A 173 14.90 1.51 -19.14
CA SER A 173 15.57 0.25 -18.90
C SER A 173 16.82 0.45 -18.02
N PRO A 174 17.22 -0.54 -17.21
CA PRO A 174 18.47 -0.48 -16.47
C PRO A 174 19.65 -0.24 -17.41
N ASN A 175 20.56 0.68 -17.04
CA ASN A 175 21.75 1.05 -17.83
C ASN A 175 21.49 1.72 -19.18
N HIS A 176 20.25 2.08 -19.51
CA HIS A 176 19.94 2.88 -20.70
C HIS A 176 19.71 4.35 -20.34
N PRO A 177 20.05 5.29 -21.25
CA PRO A 177 19.73 6.69 -21.06
C PRO A 177 18.21 6.90 -20.97
N PRO A 178 17.75 7.93 -20.25
CA PRO A 178 16.33 8.28 -20.22
C PRO A 178 15.84 8.73 -21.60
N HIS A 179 14.56 8.53 -21.87
CA HIS A 179 13.92 9.06 -23.07
C HIS A 179 13.99 10.60 -23.05
N PRO A 180 14.25 11.30 -24.18
CA PRO A 180 14.45 12.75 -24.20
C PRO A 180 13.24 13.54 -23.68
N ASN A 181 12.04 13.01 -23.87
CA ASN A 181 10.80 13.64 -23.40
C ASN A 181 10.34 13.12 -22.03
N ALA A 182 11.13 12.28 -21.35
CA ALA A 182 10.76 11.79 -20.03
C ALA A 182 10.96 12.91 -18.98
N ALA A 183 9.90 13.24 -18.25
CA ALA A 183 9.95 14.21 -17.15
C ALA A 183 10.90 13.77 -16.02
N HIS A 184 11.11 12.47 -15.85
CA HIS A 184 11.95 11.89 -14.81
C HIS A 184 12.83 10.77 -15.36
N SER A 185 14.09 10.74 -14.93
CA SER A 185 15.04 9.65 -15.10
C SER A 185 15.31 8.92 -13.78
N HIS A 186 15.82 7.70 -13.84
CA HIS A 186 16.32 6.94 -12.68
C HIS A 186 17.25 7.79 -11.80
N GLU A 187 18.17 8.54 -12.42
CA GLU A 187 19.10 9.41 -11.70
C GLU A 187 18.35 10.55 -10.98
N SER A 188 17.47 11.26 -11.69
CA SER A 188 16.71 12.37 -11.11
C SER A 188 15.84 11.94 -9.92
N VAL A 189 15.24 10.75 -9.98
CA VAL A 189 14.42 10.20 -8.91
C VAL A 189 15.30 9.76 -7.73
N ARG A 190 16.44 9.10 -7.99
CA ARG A 190 17.41 8.77 -6.93
C ARG A 190 17.89 10.01 -6.20
N GLN A 191 18.24 11.09 -6.93
CA GLN A 191 18.68 12.33 -6.31
C GLN A 191 17.60 12.95 -5.44
N GLN A 192 16.34 12.96 -5.89
CA GLN A 192 15.21 13.44 -5.07
C GLN A 192 15.05 12.61 -3.79
N LEU A 193 15.12 11.27 -3.87
CA LEU A 193 15.03 10.39 -2.71
C LEU A 193 16.21 10.59 -1.74
N ILE A 194 17.44 10.72 -2.24
CA ILE A 194 18.63 10.99 -1.43
C ILE A 194 18.51 12.35 -0.73
N GLN A 195 18.04 13.38 -1.43
CA GLN A 195 17.83 14.70 -0.85
C GLN A 195 16.77 14.65 0.24
N LEU A 196 15.65 13.96 0.01
CA LEU A 196 14.58 13.77 0.99
C LEU A 196 15.10 13.02 2.23
N LEU A 197 15.90 11.96 2.04
CA LEU A 197 16.53 11.21 3.14
C LEU A 197 17.47 12.09 3.97
N LYS A 198 18.27 12.96 3.34
CA LYS A 198 19.13 13.92 4.05
C LYS A 198 18.31 14.90 4.90
N LYS A 199 17.14 15.35 4.41
CA LYS A 199 16.23 16.21 5.18
C LYS A 199 15.67 15.48 6.39
N LEU A 200 15.23 14.23 6.24
CA LEU A 200 14.77 13.38 7.36
C LEU A 200 15.84 13.22 8.45
N GLN A 201 17.09 12.99 8.05
CA GLN A 201 18.21 12.84 8.98
C GLN A 201 18.57 14.14 9.70
N THR A 202 18.28 15.30 9.09
CA THR A 202 18.52 16.60 9.72
C THR A 202 17.42 16.90 10.74
N ASP A 203 16.15 16.71 10.37
CA ASP A 203 15.01 16.97 11.27
C ASP A 203 15.01 16.04 12.49
N THR A 204 15.37 14.77 12.30
CA THR A 204 15.49 13.82 13.42
C THR A 204 16.63 14.15 14.38
N LYS A 205 17.71 14.80 13.91
CA LYS A 205 18.80 15.29 14.77
C LYS A 205 18.38 16.55 15.54
N SER A 206 17.69 17.49 14.90
CA SER A 206 17.19 18.70 15.55
C SER A 206 16.24 18.40 16.71
N HIS A 207 15.36 17.40 16.55
CA HIS A 207 14.46 16.96 17.62
C HIS A 207 15.16 16.32 18.83
N ARG A 208 16.37 15.75 18.66
CA ARG A 208 17.15 15.18 19.78
C ARG A 208 17.91 16.24 20.59
N GLN A 209 18.19 17.41 20.02
CA GLN A 209 18.94 18.46 20.71
C GLN A 209 18.08 19.36 21.60
N GLN A 210 16.75 19.29 21.50
CA GLN A 210 15.84 20.08 22.36
C GLN A 210 15.44 19.36 23.66
N HIS A 211 15.90 18.13 23.88
CA HIS A 211 15.74 17.40 25.15
C HIS A 211 17.11 17.16 25.82
N ARG A 212 17.86 18.24 26.04
CA ARG A 212 18.97 18.21 27.00
C ARG A 212 18.55 19.07 28.20
N PRO A 213 18.49 18.49 29.42
CA PRO A 213 18.08 19.21 30.62
C PRO A 213 19.04 20.34 30.98
#